data_AF-A0A8H3C2J0-F1
#
_entry.id   AF-A0A8H3C2J0-F1
#
_cell.length_a   1.000
_cell.length_b   1.000
_cell.length_c   1.000
_cell.angle_alpha   90.00
_cell.angle_beta   90.00
_cell.angle_gamma   90.00
#
_symmetry.space_group_name_H-M   'P 1'
#
loop_
_entity.id
_entity.type
_entity.pdbx_description
1 polymer ?
#
loop_
_entity_poly.entity_id
_entity_poly.type
_entity_poly.pdbx_seq_one_letter_code
_entity_poly.pdbx_strand_id
1 'polypeptide(L)'
;MSEHSYSEVKPLQIYHAYVEKILEQYYAEIVESTPEDAEDVVRLPGEWSKEDKPEALSQTQPIRRIAIIGAGVAGLHAATLLGKHFKVDIYEANKRIGGRLFTHQFETDSAIGTREPGGEYDYFDVGAMRFPDTDVMKKTFDLFDDLGIPLIPYRMLGKKTWVAFNEYRYRRDKVPSWSTDPFKVGVKHRGKVPDKYATQSPSEMLNREIQPFLDELIRDREKGLQMLFEQDSHSTRSYLTEKGYPQSVINYIETMCFGTGGYDRALAETVLEELCFRYNQKDPEDLKWKCVEGGSHLIPLRMVERLMGSEYANNVSIFTGHQVTAVDYKPVST
;
A
#
# COMPACT_ATOMS: atom_id res chain seq x y z
N MET A 1 13.15 -10.92 29.73
CA MET A 1 12.92 -12.35 29.45
C MET A 1 11.47 -12.68 29.77
N SER A 2 10.64 -12.73 28.74
CA SER A 2 9.44 -13.55 28.65
C SER A 2 9.25 -13.79 27.15
N GLU A 3 9.73 -14.93 26.67
CA GLU A 3 9.56 -15.36 25.28
C GLU A 3 8.07 -15.51 25.01
N HIS A 4 7.48 -14.52 24.32
CA HIS A 4 6.19 -14.70 23.68
C HIS A 4 6.49 -15.25 22.29
N SER A 5 6.16 -16.53 22.10
CA SER A 5 6.08 -17.16 20.80
C SER A 5 4.98 -16.45 20.02
N TYR A 6 5.37 -15.56 19.11
CA TYR A 6 4.45 -14.99 18.13
C TYR A 6 4.08 -16.11 17.16
N SER A 7 2.80 -16.47 17.09
CA SER A 7 2.29 -17.35 16.05
C SER A 7 2.48 -16.67 14.70
N GLU A 8 3.16 -17.35 13.77
CA GLU A 8 3.43 -16.90 12.40
C GLU A 8 2.13 -16.67 11.61
N VAL A 9 1.53 -15.49 11.71
CA VAL A 9 0.35 -15.14 10.88
C VAL A 9 0.73 -14.07 9.86
N LYS A 10 0.36 -14.31 8.60
CA LYS A 10 0.91 -13.62 7.43
C LYS A 10 0.11 -12.33 7.08
N PRO A 11 0.77 -11.25 6.68
CA PRO A 11 0.16 -9.93 6.46
C PRO A 11 -0.86 -9.75 5.34
N LEU A 12 -0.75 -10.53 4.27
CA LEU A 12 -1.49 -10.27 3.04
C LEU A 12 -3.01 -10.36 3.26
N GLN A 13 -3.43 -11.09 4.30
CA GLN A 13 -4.84 -11.23 4.66
C GLN A 13 -5.50 -9.88 5.08
N ILE A 14 -4.76 -8.77 5.29
CA ILE A 14 -5.29 -7.48 5.82
C ILE A 14 -6.15 -6.88 4.72
N TYR A 15 -5.50 -6.66 3.58
CA TYR A 15 -6.10 -6.05 2.42
C TYR A 15 -7.17 -6.96 1.82
N HIS A 16 -6.99 -8.28 1.89
CA HIS A 16 -8.00 -9.23 1.41
C HIS A 16 -9.27 -9.21 2.28
N ALA A 17 -9.16 -9.34 3.61
CA ALA A 17 -10.32 -9.29 4.50
C ALA A 17 -11.07 -7.95 4.41
N TYR A 18 -10.32 -6.84 4.28
CA TYR A 18 -10.91 -5.51 4.11
C TYR A 18 -11.72 -5.41 2.82
N VAL A 19 -11.16 -5.89 1.70
CA VAL A 19 -11.85 -5.91 0.40
C VAL A 19 -13.05 -6.86 0.42
N GLU A 20 -12.94 -8.03 1.04
CA GLU A 20 -14.04 -9.00 1.16
C GLU A 20 -15.23 -8.40 1.90
N LYS A 21 -15.03 -7.77 3.07
CA LYS A 21 -16.13 -7.14 3.82
C LYS A 21 -16.81 -6.00 3.04
N ILE A 22 -16.03 -5.18 2.33
CA ILE A 22 -16.59 -4.12 1.45
C ILE A 22 -17.44 -4.74 0.34
N LEU A 23 -16.97 -5.82 -0.28
CA LEU A 23 -17.72 -6.51 -1.33
C LEU A 23 -18.99 -7.16 -0.78
N GLU A 24 -18.92 -7.82 0.38
CA GLU A 24 -20.08 -8.41 1.05
C GLU A 24 -21.16 -7.36 1.35
N GLN A 25 -20.78 -6.23 1.94
CA GLN A 25 -21.71 -5.12 2.21
C GLN A 25 -22.32 -4.57 0.91
N TYR A 26 -21.49 -4.33 -0.10
CA TYR A 26 -21.95 -3.86 -1.41
C TYR A 26 -22.93 -4.84 -2.08
N TYR A 27 -22.66 -6.15 -2.01
CA TYR A 27 -23.57 -7.16 -2.55
C TYR A 27 -24.85 -7.33 -1.73
N ALA A 28 -24.78 -7.18 -0.40
CA ALA A 28 -25.95 -7.18 0.48
C ALA A 28 -26.85 -5.96 0.29
N GLU A 29 -26.31 -4.83 -0.19
CA GLU A 29 -27.09 -3.64 -0.56
C GLU A 29 -27.73 -3.74 -1.95
N ILE A 30 -27.08 -4.44 -2.89
CA ILE A 30 -27.53 -4.56 -4.30
C ILE A 30 -28.49 -5.72 -4.52
N VAL A 31 -28.24 -6.84 -3.85
CA VAL A 31 -29.18 -7.94 -3.77
C VAL A 31 -30.08 -7.58 -2.59
N GLU A 32 -31.38 -7.40 -2.78
CA GLU A 32 -32.35 -7.13 -1.70
C GLU A 32 -32.47 -8.33 -0.72
N SER A 33 -31.37 -8.78 -0.14
CA SER A 33 -31.32 -9.77 0.93
C SER A 33 -31.14 -9.01 2.23
N THR A 34 -32.19 -8.99 3.06
CA THR A 34 -32.07 -8.62 4.46
C THR A 34 -30.90 -9.41 5.07
N PRO A 35 -29.89 -8.74 5.65
CA PRO A 35 -28.84 -9.45 6.36
C PRO A 35 -29.51 -10.26 7.46
N GLU A 36 -29.40 -11.60 7.41
CA GLU A 36 -29.58 -12.38 8.63
C GLU A 36 -28.55 -11.88 9.65
N ASP A 37 -28.91 -11.89 10.94
CA ASP A 37 -28.15 -11.42 12.11
C ASP A 37 -26.77 -12.12 12.29
N ALA A 38 -25.92 -12.10 11.26
CA ALA A 38 -24.53 -12.45 11.35
C ALA A 38 -23.86 -11.29 12.09
N GLU A 39 -23.33 -11.56 13.28
CA GLU A 39 -22.54 -10.60 14.04
C GLU A 39 -21.55 -9.90 13.10
N ASP A 40 -21.49 -8.57 13.16
CA ASP A 40 -20.63 -7.67 12.37
C ASP A 40 -19.15 -7.82 12.75
N VAL A 41 -18.65 -9.06 12.73
CA VAL A 41 -17.29 -9.44 13.09
C VAL A 41 -16.55 -9.70 11.79
N VAL A 42 -15.54 -8.87 11.53
CA VAL A 42 -14.58 -9.11 10.45
C VAL A 42 -13.79 -10.36 10.81
N ARG A 43 -13.92 -11.41 10.01
CA ARG A 43 -13.11 -12.63 10.13
C ARG A 43 -12.04 -12.59 9.05
N LEU A 44 -10.79 -12.86 9.41
CA LEU A 44 -9.77 -13.07 8.39
C LEU A 44 -10.18 -14.30 7.56
N PRO A 45 -10.08 -14.25 6.21
CA PRO A 45 -10.25 -15.45 5.42
C PRO A 45 -9.22 -16.49 5.88
N GLY A 46 -9.67 -17.75 5.95
CA GLY A 46 -8.81 -18.88 6.30
C GLY A 46 -7.55 -18.91 5.43
N GLU A 47 -6.45 -19.49 5.95
CA GLU A 47 -5.23 -19.61 5.16
C GLU A 47 -5.52 -20.34 3.84
N TRP A 48 -5.22 -19.70 2.71
CA TRP A 48 -5.13 -20.41 1.44
C TRP A 48 -3.79 -21.15 1.41
N SER A 49 -3.79 -22.47 1.63
CA SER A 49 -2.60 -23.27 1.38
C SER A 49 -2.48 -23.56 -0.11
N LYS A 50 -1.25 -23.47 -0.66
CA LYS A 50 -0.97 -23.85 -2.06
C LYS A 50 -1.32 -25.32 -2.34
N GLU A 51 -1.45 -26.13 -1.28
CA GLU A 51 -1.78 -27.56 -1.34
C GLU A 51 -3.27 -27.82 -1.14
N ASP A 52 -4.02 -26.84 -0.61
CA ASP A 52 -5.45 -26.93 -0.44
C ASP A 52 -6.08 -26.85 -1.81
N LYS A 53 -6.48 -28.01 -2.33
CA LYS A 53 -7.43 -28.03 -3.43
C LYS A 53 -8.67 -27.29 -2.94
N PRO A 54 -9.17 -26.27 -3.66
CA PRO A 54 -10.50 -25.76 -3.40
C PRO A 54 -11.44 -26.95 -3.27
N GLU A 55 -12.33 -26.95 -2.26
CA GLU A 55 -13.43 -27.91 -2.21
C GLU A 55 -13.98 -28.02 -3.61
N ALA A 56 -13.93 -29.25 -4.14
CA ALA A 56 -14.14 -29.48 -5.56
C ALA A 56 -15.37 -28.69 -5.99
N LEU A 57 -15.18 -27.74 -6.91
CA LEU A 57 -16.24 -26.97 -7.55
C LEU A 57 -17.09 -27.96 -8.36
N SER A 58 -17.88 -28.75 -7.64
CA SER A 58 -18.50 -30.00 -8.11
C SER A 58 -19.65 -29.75 -9.08
N GLN A 59 -19.93 -28.47 -9.36
CA GLN A 59 -20.98 -28.03 -10.28
C GLN A 59 -20.49 -27.05 -11.36
N THR A 60 -19.21 -26.70 -11.41
CA THR A 60 -18.71 -25.84 -12.50
C THR A 60 -18.23 -26.69 -13.68
N GLN A 61 -18.65 -26.35 -14.90
CA GLN A 61 -18.00 -26.81 -16.13
C GLN A 61 -16.47 -26.70 -15.96
N PRO A 62 -15.67 -27.67 -16.41
CA PRO A 62 -14.22 -27.66 -16.15
C PRO A 62 -13.63 -26.35 -16.70
N ILE A 63 -12.99 -25.56 -15.83
CA ILE A 63 -12.34 -24.30 -16.21
C ILE A 63 -11.25 -24.63 -17.24
N ARG A 64 -11.46 -24.25 -18.50
CA ARG A 64 -10.50 -24.54 -19.58
C ARG A 64 -9.50 -23.42 -19.81
N ARG A 65 -9.90 -22.17 -19.56
CA ARG A 65 -9.14 -20.97 -19.89
C ARG A 65 -9.54 -19.82 -18.97
N ILE A 66 -8.57 -19.02 -18.54
CA ILE A 66 -8.75 -17.88 -17.66
C ILE A 66 -8.23 -16.64 -18.38
N ALA A 67 -9.00 -15.55 -18.36
CA ALA A 67 -8.56 -14.25 -18.82
C ALA A 67 -8.20 -13.37 -17.61
N ILE A 68 -7.05 -12.72 -17.66
CA ILE A 68 -6.59 -11.71 -16.69
C ILE A 68 -6.52 -10.36 -17.40
N ILE A 69 -7.20 -9.36 -16.85
CA ILE A 69 -7.22 -8.01 -17.42
C ILE A 69 -6.18 -7.15 -16.69
N GLY A 70 -5.12 -6.78 -17.41
CA GLY A 70 -4.00 -5.97 -16.93
C GLY A 70 -2.75 -6.79 -16.56
N ALA A 71 -1.61 -6.42 -17.14
CA ALA A 71 -0.30 -6.99 -16.83
C ALA A 71 0.49 -6.12 -15.83
N GLY A 72 -0.20 -5.60 -14.82
CA GLY A 72 0.45 -5.08 -13.61
C GLY A 72 0.93 -6.21 -12.69
N VAL A 73 1.61 -5.87 -11.58
CA VAL A 73 2.13 -6.87 -10.63
C VAL A 73 1.07 -7.86 -10.15
N ALA A 74 -0.16 -7.41 -9.92
CA ALA A 74 -1.26 -8.28 -9.49
C ALA A 74 -1.62 -9.32 -10.56
N GLY A 75 -1.82 -8.90 -11.81
CA GLY A 75 -2.14 -9.81 -12.91
C GLY A 75 -1.01 -10.78 -13.23
N LEU A 76 0.24 -10.32 -13.20
CA LEU A 76 1.41 -11.17 -13.39
C LEU A 76 1.56 -12.20 -12.24
N HIS A 77 1.25 -11.81 -11.00
CA HIS A 77 1.31 -12.73 -9.86
C HIS A 77 0.19 -13.77 -9.94
N ALA A 78 -1.04 -13.35 -10.25
CA ALA A 78 -2.16 -14.25 -10.49
C ALA A 78 -1.85 -15.26 -11.62
N ALA A 79 -1.26 -14.80 -12.73
CA ALA A 79 -0.83 -15.69 -13.82
C ALA A 79 0.24 -16.70 -13.38
N THR A 80 1.14 -16.32 -12.47
CA THR A 80 2.14 -17.25 -11.90
C THR A 80 1.47 -18.36 -11.08
N LEU A 81 0.41 -18.03 -10.34
CA LEU A 81 -0.32 -19.01 -9.54
C LEU A 81 -1.19 -19.93 -10.42
N LEU A 82 -1.88 -19.37 -11.41
CA LEU A 82 -2.87 -20.07 -12.22
C LEU A 82 -2.25 -20.81 -13.42
N GLY A 83 -1.17 -20.28 -13.99
CA GLY A 83 -0.56 -20.78 -15.23
C GLY A 83 0.04 -22.18 -15.14
N LYS A 84 0.25 -22.70 -13.92
CA LYS A 84 0.64 -24.11 -13.70
C LYS A 84 -0.49 -25.09 -13.98
N HIS A 85 -1.73 -24.65 -13.88
CA HIS A 85 -2.91 -25.52 -13.85
C HIS A 85 -3.88 -25.23 -15.00
N PHE A 86 -3.91 -24.00 -15.50
CA PHE A 86 -4.89 -23.54 -16.49
C PHE A 86 -4.22 -22.84 -17.66
N LYS A 87 -4.91 -22.77 -18.80
CA LYS A 87 -4.57 -21.82 -19.86
C LYS A 87 -4.94 -20.41 -19.39
N VAL A 88 -3.99 -19.48 -19.42
CA VAL A 88 -4.13 -18.11 -18.94
C VAL A 88 -3.77 -17.14 -20.05
N ASP A 89 -4.70 -16.23 -20.39
CA ASP A 89 -4.41 -15.09 -21.25
C ASP A 89 -4.40 -13.82 -20.42
N ILE A 90 -3.34 -13.03 -20.54
CA ILE A 90 -3.24 -11.71 -19.93
C ILE A 90 -3.44 -10.66 -21.03
N TYR A 91 -4.39 -9.75 -20.85
CA TYR A 91 -4.66 -8.65 -21.77
C TYR A 91 -4.25 -7.33 -21.13
N GLU A 92 -3.19 -6.70 -21.65
CA GLU A 92 -2.68 -5.41 -21.19
C GLU A 92 -3.00 -4.32 -22.21
N ALA A 93 -3.64 -3.25 -21.73
CA ALA A 93 -4.04 -2.13 -22.58
C ALA A 93 -2.83 -1.39 -23.16
N ASN A 94 -1.75 -1.26 -22.40
CA ASN A 94 -0.54 -0.57 -22.82
C ASN A 94 0.39 -1.51 -23.63
N LYS A 95 1.33 -0.93 -24.38
CA LYS A 95 2.45 -1.70 -24.94
C LYS A 95 3.46 -2.10 -23.85
N ARG A 96 3.51 -1.34 -22.75
CA ARG A 96 4.39 -1.58 -21.60
C ARG A 96 3.70 -2.45 -20.53
N ILE A 97 4.42 -3.45 -20.04
CA ILE A 97 4.02 -4.30 -18.90
C ILE A 97 4.47 -3.65 -17.57
N GLY A 98 3.78 -3.96 -16.47
CA GLY A 98 4.18 -3.60 -15.11
C GLY A 98 3.26 -2.59 -14.41
N GLY A 99 2.39 -1.91 -15.16
CA GLY A 99 1.42 -0.98 -14.60
C GLY A 99 2.10 0.11 -13.76
N ARG A 100 1.76 0.20 -12.46
CA ARG A 100 2.32 1.16 -11.49
C ARG A 100 3.72 0.80 -10.97
N LEU A 101 4.30 -0.32 -11.39
CA LEU A 101 5.75 -0.54 -11.28
C LEU A 101 6.37 0.01 -12.56
N PHE A 102 6.88 1.24 -12.47
CA PHE A 102 7.37 1.97 -13.62
C PHE A 102 8.58 2.81 -13.22
N THR A 103 9.72 2.47 -13.82
CA THR A 103 10.95 3.23 -13.76
C THR A 103 11.11 4.02 -15.07
N HIS A 104 11.34 5.33 -14.96
CA HIS A 104 11.77 6.15 -16.07
C HIS A 104 13.30 6.18 -16.10
N GLN A 105 13.90 5.72 -17.19
CA GLN A 105 15.33 5.84 -17.46
C GLN A 105 15.57 7.07 -18.32
N PHE A 106 16.56 7.89 -17.97
CA PHE A 106 16.93 9.05 -18.76
C PHE A 106 17.80 8.63 -19.95
N GLU A 107 17.70 9.38 -21.04
CA GLU A 107 18.53 9.24 -22.24
C GLU A 107 19.52 10.40 -22.29
N THR A 108 20.73 10.14 -22.83
CA THR A 108 21.76 11.15 -23.06
C THR A 108 22.20 11.14 -24.53
N ASP A 109 22.70 12.26 -25.01
CA ASP A 109 23.28 12.34 -26.36
C ASP A 109 24.73 11.82 -26.33
N SER A 110 25.05 10.88 -27.23
CA SER A 110 26.41 10.44 -27.47
C SER A 110 27.26 11.57 -28.07
N ALA A 111 28.58 11.37 -28.10
CA ALA A 111 29.51 12.30 -28.74
C ALA A 111 29.23 12.56 -30.24
N ILE A 112 28.42 11.71 -30.89
CA ILE A 112 28.01 11.85 -32.30
C ILE A 112 26.52 12.18 -32.47
N GLY A 113 25.82 12.57 -31.39
CA GLY A 113 24.42 13.02 -31.42
C GLY A 113 23.39 11.89 -31.55
N THR A 114 23.75 10.65 -31.18
CA THR A 114 22.80 9.53 -31.07
C THR A 114 22.31 9.42 -29.64
N ARG A 115 21.01 9.16 -29.43
CA ARG A 115 20.51 8.91 -28.07
C ARG A 115 20.99 7.56 -27.57
N GLU A 116 21.56 7.57 -26.37
CA GLU A 116 22.00 6.39 -25.64
C GLU A 116 21.37 6.42 -24.23
N PRO A 117 21.21 5.27 -23.56
CA PRO A 117 20.83 5.26 -22.15
C PRO A 117 21.76 6.19 -21.35
N GLY A 118 21.21 6.85 -20.33
CA GLY A 118 22.02 7.59 -19.37
C GLY A 118 22.96 6.67 -18.57
N GLY A 119 23.47 7.19 -17.45
CA GLY A 119 24.27 6.39 -16.53
C GLY A 119 23.49 5.22 -15.90
N GLU A 120 24.20 4.26 -15.32
CA GLU A 120 23.64 3.10 -14.60
C GLU A 120 22.56 3.49 -13.56
N TYR A 121 22.74 4.64 -12.90
CA TYR A 121 21.83 5.18 -11.88
C TYR A 121 21.01 6.38 -12.38
N ASP A 122 20.97 6.62 -13.69
CA ASP A 122 20.26 7.75 -14.28
C ASP A 122 18.79 7.37 -14.57
N TYR A 123 18.06 7.14 -13.48
CA TYR A 123 16.65 6.76 -13.52
C TYR A 123 15.91 7.26 -12.27
N PHE A 124 14.59 7.28 -12.34
CA PHE A 124 13.76 7.35 -11.15
C PHE A 124 12.52 6.47 -11.28
N ASP A 125 12.03 5.96 -10.16
CA ASP A 125 10.76 5.25 -10.11
C ASP A 125 9.60 6.24 -10.07
N VAL A 126 8.78 6.21 -11.12
CA VAL A 126 7.53 7.00 -11.23
C VAL A 126 6.48 6.45 -10.27
N GLY A 127 6.52 5.13 -10.02
CA GLY A 127 5.58 4.42 -9.16
C GLY A 127 6.19 3.94 -7.86
N ALA A 128 6.03 2.66 -7.53
CA ALA A 128 6.60 2.12 -6.30
C ALA A 128 8.13 2.20 -6.32
N MET A 129 8.73 2.69 -5.23
CA MET A 129 10.18 2.95 -5.17
C MET A 129 10.85 2.50 -3.88
N ARG A 130 10.06 2.23 -2.84
CA ARG A 130 10.54 1.98 -1.48
C ARG A 130 9.64 0.98 -0.79
N PHE A 131 10.24 0.02 -0.09
CA PHE A 131 9.59 -1.12 0.52
C PHE A 131 10.07 -1.24 1.97
N PRO A 132 9.18 -1.07 2.98
CA PRO A 132 9.57 -1.21 4.37
C PRO A 132 9.69 -2.69 4.73
N ASP A 133 10.83 -3.08 5.27
CA ASP A 133 11.14 -4.45 5.70
C ASP A 133 10.45 -4.70 7.05
N THR A 134 9.18 -5.11 6.94
CA THR A 134 8.25 -5.32 8.04
C THR A 134 7.61 -6.67 7.87
N ASP A 135 7.06 -7.21 8.96
CA ASP A 135 6.22 -8.39 8.87
C ASP A 135 5.15 -8.15 7.83
N VAL A 136 4.47 -6.98 7.84
CA VAL A 136 3.37 -6.62 6.90
C VAL A 136 3.73 -6.77 5.42
N MET A 137 4.99 -6.56 5.07
CA MET A 137 5.49 -6.61 3.69
C MET A 137 6.15 -7.95 3.33
N LYS A 138 6.15 -8.94 4.23
CA LYS A 138 6.89 -10.21 4.04
C LYS A 138 6.60 -10.89 2.71
N LYS A 139 5.34 -10.93 2.26
CA LYS A 139 4.98 -11.55 0.96
C LYS A 139 5.58 -10.85 -0.24
N THR A 140 5.77 -9.54 -0.14
CA THR A 140 6.47 -8.75 -1.18
C THR A 140 7.95 -9.10 -1.19
N PHE A 141 8.60 -9.26 -0.03
CA PHE A 141 9.99 -9.69 0.06
C PHE A 141 10.21 -11.15 -0.36
N ASP A 142 9.31 -12.07 0.02
CA ASP A 142 9.32 -13.46 -0.46
C ASP A 142 9.30 -13.49 -2.00
N LEU A 143 8.47 -12.63 -2.63
CA LEU A 143 8.44 -12.50 -4.10
C LEU A 143 9.76 -11.95 -4.66
N PHE A 144 10.39 -10.99 -3.98
CA PHE A 144 11.67 -10.41 -4.40
C PHE A 144 12.79 -11.44 -4.35
N ASP A 145 12.86 -12.22 -3.28
CA ASP A 145 13.83 -13.31 -3.12
C ASP A 145 13.63 -14.38 -4.18
N ASP A 146 12.37 -14.82 -4.38
CA ASP A 146 12.01 -15.80 -5.42
C ASP A 146 12.44 -15.35 -6.82
N LEU A 147 12.35 -14.05 -7.12
CA LEU A 147 12.68 -13.46 -8.43
C LEU A 147 14.16 -13.03 -8.55
N GLY A 148 14.93 -13.12 -7.46
CA GLY A 148 16.31 -12.61 -7.40
C GLY A 148 16.39 -11.12 -7.69
N ILE A 149 15.51 -10.31 -7.07
CA ILE A 149 15.49 -8.85 -7.22
C ILE A 149 16.64 -8.24 -6.40
N PRO A 150 17.49 -7.40 -7.00
CA PRO A 150 18.60 -6.75 -6.27
C PRO A 150 18.05 -5.63 -5.38
N LEU A 151 18.13 -5.83 -4.06
CA LEU A 151 17.65 -4.87 -3.07
C LEU A 151 18.81 -4.15 -2.37
N ILE A 152 18.74 -2.82 -2.33
CA ILE A 152 19.69 -1.97 -1.61
C ILE A 152 18.97 -1.16 -0.51
N PRO A 153 19.68 -0.67 0.52
CA PRO A 153 19.06 0.17 1.55
C PRO A 153 18.49 1.48 0.98
N TYR A 154 17.22 1.76 1.29
CA TYR A 154 16.58 3.04 1.01
C TYR A 154 16.66 3.94 2.25
N ARG A 155 17.16 5.17 2.09
CA ARG A 155 17.27 6.13 3.21
C ARG A 155 16.04 7.01 3.27
N MET A 156 15.03 6.60 4.05
CA MET A 156 13.78 7.35 4.19
C MET A 156 14.01 8.72 4.86
N LEU A 157 14.75 8.74 5.98
CA LEU A 157 15.06 9.95 6.72
C LEU A 157 16.56 10.24 6.71
N GLY A 158 16.90 11.52 6.57
CA GLY A 158 18.26 12.01 6.75
C GLY A 158 18.29 13.12 7.79
N LYS A 159 19.12 12.96 8.84
CA LYS A 159 19.26 13.93 9.94
C LYS A 159 19.63 15.35 9.47
N LYS A 160 20.34 15.45 8.35
CA LYS A 160 20.79 16.72 7.75
C LYS A 160 19.86 17.26 6.65
N THR A 161 18.71 16.63 6.44
CA THR A 161 17.70 17.16 5.49
C THR A 161 17.09 18.46 6.02
N TRP A 162 16.55 19.27 5.11
CA TRP A 162 15.91 20.53 5.46
C TRP A 162 14.40 20.36 5.56
N VAL A 163 13.80 21.03 6.55
CA VAL A 163 12.37 21.18 6.70
C VAL A 163 12.07 22.68 6.66
N ALA A 164 11.08 23.06 5.86
CA ALA A 164 10.72 24.46 5.68
C ALA A 164 9.20 24.65 5.69
N PHE A 165 8.72 25.49 6.60
CA PHE A 165 7.32 25.90 6.69
C PHE A 165 7.25 27.38 7.04
N ASN A 166 6.30 28.10 6.45
CA ASN A 166 6.07 29.53 6.72
C ASN A 166 7.35 30.38 6.59
N GLU A 167 8.17 30.12 5.55
CA GLU A 167 9.47 30.76 5.28
C GLU A 167 10.58 30.51 6.34
N TYR A 168 10.27 29.80 7.43
CA TYR A 168 11.25 29.33 8.39
C TYR A 168 11.81 27.99 7.93
N ARG A 169 13.14 27.91 7.84
CA ARG A 169 13.86 26.73 7.36
C ARG A 169 14.88 26.26 8.40
N TYR A 170 14.79 24.99 8.77
CA TYR A 170 15.72 24.35 9.71
C TYR A 170 16.26 23.06 9.12
N ARG A 171 17.47 22.68 9.53
CA ARG A 171 17.88 21.28 9.39
C ARG A 171 17.06 20.43 10.36
N ARG A 172 16.69 19.21 9.97
CA ARG A 172 15.86 18.30 10.78
C ARG A 172 16.45 18.07 12.16
N ASP A 173 17.77 17.86 12.26
CA ASP A 173 18.50 17.69 13.53
C ASP A 173 18.68 18.99 14.36
N LYS A 174 18.16 20.12 13.87
CA LYS A 174 18.30 21.46 14.46
C LYS A 174 16.96 22.21 14.53
N VAL A 175 15.84 21.53 14.32
CA VAL A 175 14.52 22.13 14.54
C VAL A 175 14.42 22.49 16.03
N PRO A 176 14.13 23.74 16.40
CA PRO A 176 13.92 24.10 17.80
C PRO A 176 12.75 23.32 18.40
N SER A 177 12.71 23.19 19.73
CA SER A 177 11.57 22.56 20.42
C SER A 177 10.24 23.18 19.97
N TRP A 178 9.23 22.34 19.72
CA TRP A 178 7.87 22.80 19.41
C TRP A 178 7.29 23.73 20.47
N SER A 179 7.71 23.63 21.72
CA SER A 179 7.34 24.61 22.76
C SER A 179 7.61 26.07 22.37
N THR A 180 8.53 26.31 21.43
CA THR A 180 8.89 27.65 20.93
C THR A 180 8.05 28.15 19.75
N ASP A 181 7.14 27.34 19.21
CA ASP A 181 6.46 27.57 17.92
C ASP A 181 7.46 28.00 16.85
N PRO A 182 8.35 27.12 16.39
CA PRO A 182 9.49 27.53 15.56
C PRO A 182 9.10 27.90 14.14
N PHE A 183 7.94 27.47 13.64
CA PHE A 183 7.42 27.88 12.35
C PHE A 183 6.43 29.04 12.43
N LYS A 184 6.21 29.60 13.63
CA LYS A 184 5.43 30.83 13.86
C LYS A 184 4.00 30.74 13.34
N VAL A 185 3.35 29.59 13.57
CA VAL A 185 1.97 29.31 13.11
C VAL A 185 0.91 29.76 14.12
N GLY A 186 1.33 30.07 15.35
CA GLY A 186 0.48 30.49 16.46
C GLY A 186 -0.11 31.89 16.29
N VAL A 187 -1.24 32.14 16.95
CA VAL A 187 -1.90 33.45 17.00
C VAL A 187 -0.96 34.54 17.53
N LYS A 188 -0.08 34.23 18.50
CA LYS A 188 0.94 35.17 19.01
C LYS A 188 1.88 35.70 17.91
N HIS A 189 2.05 34.93 16.84
CA HIS A 189 2.87 35.28 15.67
C HIS A 189 2.00 35.64 14.45
N ARG A 190 0.75 36.04 14.67
CA ARG A 190 -0.24 36.41 13.63
C ARG A 190 -0.71 35.25 12.76
N GLY A 191 -0.45 34.00 13.17
CA GLY A 191 -1.00 32.81 12.54
C GLY A 191 -2.45 32.51 12.95
N LYS A 192 -2.94 31.33 12.57
CA LYS A 192 -4.35 30.89 12.80
C LYS A 192 -4.47 29.71 13.75
N VAL A 193 -3.36 29.09 14.13
CA VAL A 193 -3.33 27.97 15.07
C VAL A 193 -3.42 28.55 16.49
N PRO A 194 -4.37 28.15 17.34
CA PRO A 194 -4.38 28.60 18.73
C PRO A 194 -3.05 28.24 19.41
N ASP A 195 -2.48 29.17 20.18
CA ASP A 195 -1.10 29.06 20.67
C ASP A 195 -0.85 27.77 21.46
N LYS A 196 -1.86 27.28 22.21
CA LYS A 196 -1.77 26.02 22.96
C LYS A 196 -1.46 24.80 22.08
N TYR A 197 -1.86 24.82 20.80
CA TYR A 197 -1.58 23.74 19.83
C TYR A 197 -0.34 24.05 18.99
N ALA A 198 -0.07 25.33 18.69
CA ALA A 198 1.12 25.76 17.95
C ALA A 198 2.43 25.41 18.69
N THR A 199 2.35 25.20 20.01
CA THR A 199 3.48 24.79 20.84
C THR A 199 3.61 23.28 21.07
N GLN A 200 2.82 22.46 20.35
CA GLN A 200 2.82 20.99 20.45
C GLN A 200 3.24 20.35 19.12
N SER A 201 3.70 19.09 19.17
CA SER A 201 3.99 18.38 17.93
C SER A 201 2.77 18.01 17.13
N PRO A 202 2.67 18.39 15.85
CA PRO A 202 1.67 17.85 14.93
C PRO A 202 1.64 16.32 14.94
N SER A 203 2.82 15.69 14.87
CA SER A 203 2.92 14.23 14.85
C SER A 203 2.46 13.60 16.15
N GLU A 204 2.80 14.17 17.31
CA GLU A 204 2.36 13.64 18.61
C GLU A 204 0.86 13.86 18.82
N MET A 205 0.30 14.98 18.33
CA MET A 205 -1.13 15.23 18.36
C MET A 205 -1.89 14.23 17.50
N LEU A 206 -1.44 13.96 16.27
CA LEU A 206 -2.01 12.89 15.43
C LEU A 206 -1.91 11.54 16.14
N ASN A 207 -0.72 11.18 16.61
CA ASN A 207 -0.44 9.89 17.25
C ASN A 207 -1.33 9.63 18.44
N ARG A 208 -1.59 10.64 19.28
CA ARG A 208 -2.48 10.48 20.44
C ARG A 208 -3.85 9.92 20.05
N GLU A 209 -4.36 10.31 18.89
CA GLU A 209 -5.70 9.93 18.45
C GLU A 209 -5.73 8.60 17.67
N ILE A 210 -4.64 8.25 16.98
CA ILE A 210 -4.59 7.07 16.10
C ILE A 210 -3.84 5.86 16.69
N GLN A 211 -2.97 6.07 17.69
CA GLN A 211 -2.15 5.01 18.28
C GLN A 211 -2.97 3.81 18.80
N PRO A 212 -4.17 3.98 19.40
CA PRO A 212 -4.99 2.84 19.80
C PRO A 212 -5.32 1.88 18.66
N PHE A 213 -5.56 2.39 17.44
CA PHE A 213 -5.80 1.53 16.27
C PHE A 213 -4.51 0.81 15.85
N LEU A 214 -3.37 1.53 15.82
CA LEU A 214 -2.08 0.96 15.45
C LEU A 214 -1.66 -0.17 16.40
N ASP A 215 -1.78 0.07 17.70
CA ASP A 215 -1.42 -0.90 18.74
C ASP A 215 -2.30 -2.15 18.63
N GLU A 216 -3.61 -1.97 18.40
CA GLU A 216 -4.52 -3.10 18.25
C GLU A 216 -4.26 -3.86 16.94
N LEU A 217 -4.04 -3.18 15.81
CA LEU A 217 -3.70 -3.84 14.54
C LEU A 217 -2.43 -4.70 14.63
N ILE A 218 -1.48 -4.31 15.48
CA ILE A 218 -0.26 -5.09 15.75
C ILE A 218 -0.54 -6.25 16.72
N ARG A 219 -1.32 -6.00 17.78
CA ARG A 219 -1.58 -6.97 18.86
C ARG A 219 -2.59 -8.04 18.48
N ASP A 220 -3.72 -7.60 17.94
CA ASP A 220 -4.90 -8.39 17.60
C ASP A 220 -5.56 -7.77 16.37
N ARG A 221 -5.14 -8.30 15.23
CA ARG A 221 -5.41 -7.70 13.93
C ARG A 221 -6.88 -7.70 13.53
N GLU A 222 -7.63 -8.75 13.86
CA GLU A 222 -9.07 -8.80 13.60
C GLU A 222 -9.80 -7.70 14.36
N LYS A 223 -9.46 -7.58 15.65
CA LYS A 223 -10.03 -6.54 16.50
C LYS A 223 -9.60 -5.13 16.07
N GLY A 224 -8.34 -4.95 15.68
CA GLY A 224 -7.85 -3.68 15.14
C GLY A 224 -8.56 -3.26 13.86
N LEU A 225 -8.84 -4.21 12.96
CA LEU A 225 -9.65 -3.96 11.76
C LEU A 225 -11.09 -3.62 12.13
N GLN A 226 -11.71 -4.35 13.06
CA GLN A 226 -13.06 -4.05 13.52
C GLN A 226 -13.17 -2.62 14.09
N MET A 227 -12.19 -2.19 14.91
CA MET A 227 -12.12 -0.80 15.39
C MET A 227 -12.05 0.22 14.25
N LEU A 228 -11.33 -0.08 13.16
CA LEU A 228 -11.29 0.78 11.98
C LEU A 228 -12.63 0.83 11.25
N PHE A 229 -13.28 -0.31 11.05
CA PHE A 229 -14.59 -0.39 10.39
C PHE A 229 -15.67 0.40 11.14
N GLU A 230 -15.68 0.32 12.48
CA GLU A 230 -16.57 1.12 13.32
C GLU A 230 -16.40 2.64 13.12
N GLN A 231 -15.29 3.07 12.54
CA GLN A 231 -14.96 4.47 12.29
C GLN A 231 -14.86 4.80 10.78
N ASP A 232 -15.17 3.88 9.88
CA ASP A 232 -14.91 4.06 8.44
C ASP A 232 -15.78 5.15 7.79
N SER A 233 -16.93 5.47 8.41
CA SER A 233 -17.73 6.62 8.03
C SER A 233 -17.02 7.97 8.23
N HIS A 234 -15.92 8.00 8.98
CA HIS A 234 -15.15 9.21 9.22
C HIS A 234 -14.03 9.39 8.22
N SER A 235 -13.92 10.61 7.69
CA SER A 235 -12.61 11.13 7.26
C SER A 235 -11.73 11.45 8.47
N THR A 236 -10.41 11.48 8.31
CA THR A 236 -9.49 11.89 9.40
C THR A 236 -9.85 13.25 9.97
N ARG A 237 -10.27 14.20 9.13
CA ARG A 237 -10.75 15.52 9.55
C ARG A 237 -12.01 15.42 10.39
N SER A 238 -12.99 14.64 9.97
CA SER A 238 -14.25 14.50 10.73
C SER A 238 -14.02 13.83 12.09
N TYR A 239 -13.15 12.82 12.14
CA TYR A 239 -12.76 12.14 13.38
C TYR A 239 -12.06 13.11 14.35
N LEU A 240 -11.05 13.86 13.88
CA LEU A 240 -10.37 14.86 14.71
C LEU A 240 -11.31 16.00 15.15
N THR A 241 -12.29 16.34 14.33
CA THR A 241 -13.33 17.33 14.70
C THR A 241 -14.18 16.80 15.86
N GLU A 242 -14.58 15.53 15.82
CA GLU A 242 -15.29 14.87 16.91
C GLU A 242 -14.46 14.78 18.20
N LYS A 243 -13.13 14.60 18.07
CA LYS A 243 -12.18 14.71 19.20
C LYS A 243 -12.00 16.14 19.72
N GLY A 244 -12.68 17.13 19.13
CA GLY A 244 -12.70 18.51 19.58
C GLY A 244 -11.54 19.38 19.08
N TYR A 245 -10.80 18.94 18.05
CA TYR A 245 -9.76 19.77 17.44
C TYR A 245 -10.41 20.86 16.55
N PRO A 246 -10.03 22.14 16.73
CA PRO A 246 -10.46 23.21 15.82
C PRO A 246 -9.94 22.98 14.40
N GLN A 247 -10.70 23.40 13.38
CA GLN A 247 -10.29 23.23 11.97
C GLN A 247 -8.90 23.79 11.65
N SER A 248 -8.50 24.92 12.26
CA SER A 248 -7.17 25.48 12.05
C SER A 248 -6.04 24.61 12.63
N VAL A 249 -6.35 23.78 13.64
CA VAL A 249 -5.42 22.80 14.20
C VAL A 249 -5.37 21.55 13.33
N ILE A 250 -6.51 21.10 12.82
CA ILE A 250 -6.56 19.95 11.90
C ILE A 250 -5.76 20.26 10.63
N ASN A 251 -5.93 21.46 10.04
CA ASN A 251 -5.13 21.91 8.90
C ASN A 251 -3.63 21.97 9.22
N TYR A 252 -3.28 22.38 10.44
CA TYR A 252 -1.89 22.42 10.90
C TYR A 252 -1.28 21.03 11.00
N ILE A 253 -2.04 20.06 11.56
CA ILE A 253 -1.61 18.66 11.64
C ILE A 253 -1.47 18.08 10.23
N GLU A 254 -2.49 18.21 9.38
CA GLU A 254 -2.48 17.75 7.99
C GLU A 254 -1.27 18.29 7.23
N THR A 255 -1.02 19.60 7.30
CA THR A 255 0.08 20.25 6.57
C THR A 255 1.47 19.71 6.98
N MET A 256 1.65 19.34 8.24
CA MET A 256 2.95 18.92 8.77
C MET A 256 3.15 17.40 8.78
N CYS A 257 2.08 16.63 8.71
CA CYS A 257 2.12 15.17 8.76
C CYS A 257 1.76 14.50 7.43
N PHE A 258 1.06 15.19 6.54
CA PHE A 258 0.42 14.59 5.37
C PHE A 258 0.39 15.51 4.15
N GLY A 259 -0.17 15.02 3.04
CA GLY A 259 -0.45 15.81 1.85
C GLY A 259 -1.77 16.59 1.94
N THR A 260 -1.83 17.76 1.31
CA THR A 260 -3.03 18.62 1.27
C THR A 260 -4.26 17.86 0.75
N GLY A 261 -5.37 17.94 1.50
CA GLY A 261 -6.64 17.29 1.18
C GLY A 261 -6.66 15.80 1.54
N GLY A 262 -5.60 15.27 2.13
CA GLY A 262 -5.54 13.88 2.55
C GLY A 262 -6.43 13.60 3.75
N TYR A 263 -6.63 14.57 4.66
CA TYR A 263 -7.49 14.37 5.83
C TYR A 263 -8.99 14.39 5.51
N ASP A 264 -9.35 14.74 4.28
CA ASP A 264 -10.72 14.63 3.79
C ASP A 264 -11.06 13.22 3.26
N ARG A 265 -10.09 12.29 3.29
CA ARG A 265 -10.26 10.86 3.00
C ARG A 265 -10.46 10.04 4.27
N ALA A 266 -10.81 8.77 4.10
CA ALA A 266 -11.10 7.84 5.19
C ALA A 266 -10.02 7.83 6.28
N LEU A 267 -10.44 7.81 7.54
CA LEU A 267 -9.56 7.66 8.70
C LEU A 267 -8.73 6.38 8.58
N ALA A 268 -9.33 5.30 8.09
CA ALA A 268 -8.66 4.02 7.89
C ALA A 268 -7.40 4.16 7.05
N GLU A 269 -7.41 4.96 5.98
CA GLU A 269 -6.23 5.21 5.15
C GLU A 269 -5.11 5.91 5.92
N THR A 270 -5.42 6.87 6.78
CA THR A 270 -4.41 7.54 7.63
C THR A 270 -3.79 6.57 8.63
N VAL A 271 -4.61 5.71 9.26
CA VAL A 271 -4.12 4.70 10.21
C VAL A 271 -3.25 3.67 9.50
N LEU A 272 -3.68 3.12 8.37
CA LEU A 272 -2.94 2.11 7.62
C LEU A 272 -1.65 2.68 7.02
N GLU A 273 -1.63 3.95 6.61
CA GLU A 273 -0.41 4.63 6.17
C GLU A 273 0.60 4.75 7.32
N GLU A 274 0.18 5.24 8.50
CA GLU A 274 1.05 5.34 9.67
C GLU A 274 1.56 3.97 10.14
N LEU A 275 0.73 2.93 10.04
CA LEU A 275 1.16 1.54 10.29
C LEU A 275 2.31 1.14 9.36
N CYS A 276 2.24 1.48 8.08
CA CYS A 276 3.30 1.17 7.10
C CYS A 276 4.59 1.93 7.38
N PHE A 277 4.52 3.18 7.85
CA PHE A 277 5.70 4.01 8.07
C PHE A 277 6.40 3.77 9.42
N ARG A 278 5.73 3.11 10.37
CA ARG A 278 6.20 3.00 11.77
C ARG A 278 6.00 1.64 12.41
N TYR A 279 5.69 0.63 11.59
CA TYR A 279 5.33 -0.72 12.03
C TYR A 279 6.19 -1.23 13.20
N ASN A 280 5.58 -1.38 14.37
CA ASN A 280 6.19 -1.92 15.59
C ASN A 280 7.54 -1.28 16.00
N GLN A 281 7.81 -0.04 15.56
CA GLN A 281 9.02 0.71 15.91
C GLN A 281 8.69 1.89 16.82
N LYS A 282 9.49 2.05 17.89
CA LYS A 282 9.40 3.23 18.76
C LYS A 282 9.97 4.47 18.08
N ASP A 283 11.08 4.31 17.35
CA ASP A 283 11.66 5.35 16.51
C ASP A 283 11.44 4.98 15.03
N PRO A 284 10.73 5.81 14.23
CA PRO A 284 10.60 5.60 12.79
C PRO A 284 11.94 5.49 12.04
N GLU A 285 13.04 6.02 12.60
CA GLU A 285 14.39 5.86 12.04
C GLU A 285 14.91 4.41 12.12
N ASP A 286 14.35 3.58 13.01
CA ASP A 286 14.76 2.17 13.17
C ASP A 286 14.16 1.25 12.10
N LEU A 287 13.12 1.71 11.39
CA LEU A 287 12.50 0.93 10.33
C LEU A 287 13.44 0.82 9.13
N LYS A 288 13.78 -0.41 8.74
CA LYS A 288 14.63 -0.68 7.59
C LYS A 288 13.80 -0.57 6.31
N TRP A 289 14.26 0.27 5.38
CA TRP A 289 13.66 0.40 4.05
C TRP A 289 14.60 -0.13 2.99
N LYS A 290 14.02 -0.70 1.93
CA LYS A 290 14.73 -1.19 0.75
C LYS A 290 14.18 -0.52 -0.51
N CYS A 291 15.02 -0.44 -1.54
CA CYS A 291 14.60 -0.13 -2.90
C CYS A 291 15.29 -1.10 -3.87
N VAL A 292 14.77 -1.16 -5.10
CA VAL A 292 15.33 -2.02 -6.15
C VAL A 292 16.46 -1.28 -6.84
N GLU A 293 17.66 -1.86 -6.83
CA GLU A 293 18.80 -1.35 -7.60
C GLU A 293 18.54 -1.57 -9.10
N GLY A 294 18.67 -0.52 -9.91
CA GLY A 294 18.21 -0.51 -11.30
C GLY A 294 16.72 -0.17 -11.49
N GLY A 295 15.95 -0.01 -10.40
CA GLY A 295 14.57 0.47 -10.42
C GLY A 295 13.48 -0.61 -10.38
N SER A 296 12.30 -0.23 -9.88
CA SER A 296 11.19 -1.14 -9.59
C SER A 296 10.63 -1.90 -10.81
N HIS A 297 10.86 -1.42 -12.03
CA HIS A 297 10.43 -2.09 -13.27
C HIS A 297 11.07 -3.49 -13.44
N LEU A 298 12.18 -3.78 -12.76
CA LEU A 298 12.79 -5.11 -12.76
C LEU A 298 11.85 -6.17 -12.18
N ILE A 299 10.96 -5.81 -11.23
CA ILE A 299 10.00 -6.75 -10.63
C ILE A 299 9.08 -7.35 -11.70
N PRO A 300 8.26 -6.57 -12.45
CA PRO A 300 7.41 -7.14 -13.49
C PRO A 300 8.22 -7.75 -14.64
N LEU A 301 9.43 -7.26 -14.93
CA LEU A 301 10.32 -7.87 -15.93
C LEU A 301 10.66 -9.33 -15.56
N ARG A 302 11.16 -9.56 -14.34
CA ARG A 302 11.51 -10.91 -13.85
C ARG A 302 10.29 -11.84 -13.76
N MET A 303 9.11 -11.28 -13.45
CA MET A 303 7.87 -12.06 -13.48
C MET A 303 7.51 -12.51 -14.90
N VAL A 304 7.67 -11.65 -15.90
CA VAL A 304 7.45 -12.01 -17.31
C VAL A 304 8.46 -13.06 -17.77
N GLU A 305 9.75 -12.89 -17.44
CA GLU A 305 10.79 -13.88 -17.75
C GLU A 305 10.44 -15.27 -17.19
N ARG A 306 9.97 -15.32 -15.94
CA ARG A 306 9.46 -16.56 -15.33
C ARG A 306 8.29 -17.15 -16.14
N LEU A 307 7.30 -16.34 -16.50
CA LEU A 307 6.12 -16.78 -17.26
C LEU A 307 6.46 -17.19 -18.72
N MET A 308 7.60 -16.76 -19.26
CA MET A 308 8.13 -17.22 -20.55
C MET A 308 8.96 -18.52 -20.42
N GLY A 309 9.26 -18.97 -19.19
CA GLY A 309 9.96 -20.22 -18.94
C GLY A 309 9.12 -21.45 -19.31
N SER A 310 9.78 -22.58 -19.52
CA SER A 310 9.17 -23.84 -19.99
C SER A 310 8.01 -24.34 -19.12
N GLU A 311 8.00 -24.01 -17.83
CA GLU A 311 6.92 -24.33 -16.89
C GLU A 311 5.58 -23.67 -17.27
N TYR A 312 5.61 -22.46 -17.84
CA TYR A 312 4.40 -21.65 -18.10
C TYR A 312 4.17 -21.36 -19.58
N ALA A 313 5.21 -21.41 -20.42
CA ALA A 313 5.16 -20.94 -21.81
C ALA A 313 4.06 -21.58 -22.65
N ASN A 314 3.68 -22.82 -22.37
CA ASN A 314 2.60 -23.50 -23.08
C ASN A 314 1.20 -23.08 -22.58
N ASN A 315 1.11 -22.50 -21.39
CA ASN A 315 -0.14 -22.23 -20.69
C ASN A 315 -0.44 -20.74 -20.59
N VAL A 316 0.56 -19.87 -20.56
CA VAL A 316 0.39 -18.43 -20.34
C VAL A 316 0.70 -17.66 -21.61
N SER A 317 -0.21 -16.79 -22.04
CA SER A 317 -0.02 -15.85 -23.14
C SER A 317 -0.23 -14.41 -22.65
N ILE A 318 0.63 -13.47 -23.08
CA ILE A 318 0.54 -12.07 -22.70
C ILE A 318 0.35 -11.22 -23.96
N PHE A 319 -0.78 -10.51 -24.04
CA PHE A 319 -1.17 -9.67 -25.16
C PHE A 319 -1.10 -8.20 -24.73
N THR A 320 -0.11 -7.46 -25.26
CA THR A 320 0.04 -6.01 -25.01
C THR A 320 -0.63 -5.18 -26.11
N GLY A 321 -1.02 -3.94 -25.80
CA GLY A 321 -1.80 -3.10 -26.71
C GLY A 321 -3.24 -3.59 -26.92
N HIS A 322 -3.73 -4.44 -26.02
CA HIS A 322 -5.06 -5.05 -26.06
C HIS A 322 -5.91 -4.48 -24.91
N GLN A 323 -6.57 -3.36 -25.18
CA GLN A 323 -7.50 -2.77 -24.22
C GLN A 323 -8.83 -3.52 -24.24
N VAL A 324 -9.14 -4.21 -23.14
CA VAL A 324 -10.46 -4.81 -22.95
C VAL A 324 -11.48 -3.68 -22.76
N THR A 325 -12.52 -3.65 -23.59
CA THR A 325 -13.56 -2.62 -23.58
C THR A 325 -14.91 -3.11 -23.03
N ALA A 326 -15.09 -4.43 -22.93
CA ALA A 326 -16.28 -5.05 -22.37
C ALA A 326 -15.94 -6.43 -21.80
N VAL A 327 -16.67 -6.83 -20.75
CA VAL A 327 -16.69 -8.20 -20.22
C VAL A 327 -18.16 -8.61 -20.18
N ASP A 328 -18.46 -9.77 -20.76
CA ASP A 328 -19.80 -10.35 -20.76
C ASP A 328 -19.77 -11.69 -20.03
N TYR A 329 -20.76 -11.93 -19.18
CA TYR A 329 -20.95 -13.18 -18.47
C TYR A 329 -22.30 -13.78 -18.86
N LYS A 330 -22.24 -14.94 -19.52
CA LYS A 330 -23.43 -15.71 -19.86
C LYS A 330 -23.64 -16.77 -18.78
N PRO A 331 -24.60 -16.56 -17.85
CA PRO A 331 -24.89 -17.58 -16.85
C PRO A 331 -25.29 -18.87 -17.56
N VAL A 332 -24.78 -20.00 -17.06
CA VAL A 332 -25.23 -21.31 -17.52
C VAL A 332 -26.68 -21.45 -17.05
N SER A 333 -27.63 -21.46 -17.99
CA SER A 333 -29.02 -21.78 -17.68
C SER A 333 -29.07 -23.19 -17.08
N THR A 334 -29.41 -23.25 -15.79
CA THR A 334 -29.63 -24.48 -15.01
C THR A 334 -30.84 -25.26 -15.52
#